data_AF-A0A0A7S4W5-F1
#
_entry.id   AF-A0A0A7S4W5-F1
#
_cell.length_a   1.000
_cell.length_b   1.000
_cell.length_c   1.000
_cell.angle_alpha   90.00
_cell.angle_beta   90.00
_cell.angle_gamma   90.00
#
_symmetry.space_group_name_H-M   'P 1'
#
loop_
_entity.id
_entity.type
_entity.pdbx_description
1 polymer ?
#
loop_
_entity_poly.entity_id
_entity_poly.type
_entity_poly.pdbx_seq_one_letter_code
_entity_poly.pdbx_strand_id
1 'polypeptide(L)'
;MKNYNIYKHPDGKIEAVKQGWSWPAFFFGWIWALIKQLWMVAGLLIAYAIISSIVIQLMILPSYDYYEYGGQDLSQAFLLQSISLLIQLGIAIYLGVKGNSLREANLIKRGYECIGNINAVNPDSAISDALKN
;
A
#
# COMPACT_ATOMS: atom_id res chain seq x y z
N MET A 1 -0.32 -15.34 -18.41
CA MET A 1 -1.69 -15.23 -17.84
C MET A 1 -1.57 -15.13 -16.32
N LYS A 2 -2.54 -14.53 -15.65
CA LYS A 2 -2.59 -14.38 -14.19
C LYS A 2 -3.95 -14.83 -13.69
N ASN A 3 -3.97 -15.26 -12.45
CA ASN A 3 -5.20 -15.67 -11.81
C ASN A 3 -5.90 -14.48 -11.13
N TYR A 4 -7.22 -14.36 -11.31
CA TYR A 4 -8.07 -13.31 -10.76
C TYR A 4 -9.26 -13.91 -10.00
N ASN A 5 -9.48 -13.45 -8.78
CA ASN A 5 -10.75 -13.66 -8.10
C ASN A 5 -11.74 -12.59 -8.57
N ILE A 6 -12.95 -13.02 -8.89
CA ILE A 6 -14.02 -12.14 -9.38
C ILE A 6 -15.01 -11.89 -8.25
N TYR A 7 -15.24 -10.62 -7.99
CA TYR A 7 -16.15 -10.15 -6.97
C TYR A 7 -17.33 -9.43 -7.63
N LYS A 8 -18.56 -9.80 -7.26
CA LYS A 8 -19.78 -9.18 -7.76
C LYS A 8 -20.58 -8.60 -6.60
N HIS A 9 -21.02 -7.37 -6.75
CA HIS A 9 -21.92 -6.72 -5.81
C HIS A 9 -23.38 -6.86 -6.29
N PRO A 10 -24.38 -6.90 -5.39
CA PRO A 10 -25.79 -6.99 -5.78
C PRO A 10 -26.30 -5.90 -6.73
N ASP A 11 -25.64 -4.73 -6.75
CA ASP A 11 -25.93 -3.63 -7.68
C ASP A 11 -25.40 -3.86 -9.11
N GLY A 12 -24.80 -5.03 -9.37
CA GLY A 12 -24.27 -5.41 -10.68
C GLY A 12 -22.81 -5.00 -10.92
N LYS A 13 -22.15 -4.30 -10.00
CA LYS A 13 -20.71 -4.00 -10.13
C LYS A 13 -19.87 -5.26 -10.04
N ILE A 14 -18.87 -5.37 -10.90
CA ILE A 14 -17.93 -6.49 -10.93
C ILE A 14 -16.51 -5.94 -10.79
N GLU A 15 -15.74 -6.53 -9.89
CA GLU A 15 -14.33 -6.22 -9.68
C GLU A 15 -13.48 -7.49 -9.81
N ALA A 16 -12.41 -7.41 -10.59
CA ALA A 16 -11.37 -8.43 -10.63
C ALA A 16 -10.21 -8.06 -9.69
N VAL A 17 -9.78 -9.03 -8.87
CA VAL A 17 -8.62 -8.91 -7.98
C VAL A 17 -7.57 -9.95 -8.34
N LYS A 18 -6.40 -9.48 -8.77
CA LYS A 18 -5.25 -10.33 -9.12
C LYS A 18 -4.76 -11.08 -7.88
N GLN A 19 -4.52 -12.38 -8.01
CA GLN A 19 -3.87 -13.18 -6.97
C GLN A 19 -2.36 -12.91 -6.90
N GLY A 20 -1.83 -12.86 -5.68
CA GLY A 20 -0.42 -12.62 -5.39
C GLY A 20 -0.01 -11.14 -5.42
N TRP A 21 1.23 -10.86 -5.84
CA TRP A 21 1.88 -9.56 -5.70
C TRP A 21 1.12 -8.39 -6.35
N SER A 22 0.98 -7.29 -5.59
CA SER A 22 0.38 -6.02 -5.99
C SER A 22 1.44 -4.95 -6.23
N TRP A 23 1.83 -4.78 -7.50
CA TRP A 23 2.75 -3.72 -7.91
C TRP A 23 2.26 -2.31 -7.53
N PRO A 24 0.98 -1.95 -7.71
CA PRO A 24 0.51 -0.63 -7.32
C PRO A 24 0.56 -0.40 -5.80
N ALA A 25 0.28 -1.42 -4.98
CA ALA A 25 0.35 -1.29 -3.53
C ALA A 25 1.80 -1.12 -3.04
N PHE A 26 2.76 -1.79 -3.69
CA PHE A 26 4.19 -1.66 -3.39
C PHE A 26 4.73 -0.25 -3.68
N PHE A 27 4.48 0.29 -4.89
CA PHE A 27 5.04 1.58 -5.29
C PHE A 27 4.25 2.80 -4.81
N PHE A 28 2.92 2.67 -4.65
CA PHE A 28 2.02 3.80 -4.45
C PHE A 28 1.16 3.66 -3.18
N GLY A 29 1.68 2.98 -2.14
CA GLY A 29 0.99 2.61 -0.90
C GLY A 29 -0.30 3.36 -0.54
N TRP A 30 -0.19 4.63 -0.09
CA TRP A 30 -1.34 5.41 0.37
C TRP A 30 -2.27 5.86 -0.78
N ILE A 31 -1.73 6.23 -1.94
CA ILE A 31 -2.51 6.60 -3.14
C ILE A 31 -3.33 5.40 -3.62
N TRP A 32 -2.69 4.24 -3.72
CA TRP A 32 -3.35 2.99 -4.10
C TRP A 32 -4.43 2.60 -3.09
N ALA A 33 -4.16 2.75 -1.79
CA ALA A 33 -5.13 2.46 -0.74
C ALA A 33 -6.36 3.37 -0.86
N LEU A 34 -6.20 4.66 -1.15
CA LEU A 34 -7.31 5.58 -1.42
C LEU A 34 -8.11 5.17 -2.66
N ILE A 35 -7.44 4.87 -3.78
CA ILE A 35 -8.10 4.41 -5.02
C ILE A 35 -8.93 3.14 -4.79
N LYS A 36 -8.46 2.22 -3.92
CA LYS A 36 -9.16 0.98 -3.58
C LYS A 36 -10.07 1.09 -2.35
N GLN A 37 -10.32 2.32 -1.88
CA GLN A 37 -11.21 2.63 -0.76
C GLN A 37 -10.85 1.86 0.52
N LEU A 38 -9.55 1.63 0.73
CA LEU A 38 -8.95 1.04 1.92
C LEU A 38 -8.64 2.15 2.94
N TRP A 39 -9.68 2.85 3.40
CA TRP A 39 -9.55 4.09 4.18
C TRP A 39 -8.68 3.96 5.42
N MET A 40 -8.83 2.86 6.18
CA MET A 40 -8.02 2.61 7.37
C MET A 40 -6.53 2.40 7.02
N VAL A 41 -6.24 1.66 5.95
CA VAL A 41 -4.87 1.44 5.48
C VAL A 41 -4.27 2.77 5.00
N ALA A 42 -5.02 3.55 4.21
CA ALA A 42 -4.59 4.87 3.76
C ALA A 42 -4.30 5.80 4.93
N GLY A 43 -5.21 5.87 5.91
CA GLY A 43 -5.06 6.69 7.12
C GLY A 43 -3.83 6.31 7.94
N LEU A 44 -3.58 5.02 8.14
CA LEU A 44 -2.39 4.53 8.85
C LEU A 44 -1.08 4.88 8.12
N LEU A 45 -1.05 4.74 6.79
CA LEU A 45 0.14 5.08 5.99
C LEU A 45 0.43 6.59 6.02
N ILE A 46 -0.61 7.42 5.91
CA ILE A 46 -0.48 8.88 5.97
C ILE A 46 -0.05 9.32 7.37
N ALA A 47 -0.67 8.78 8.43
CA ALA A 47 -0.30 9.07 9.80
C ALA A 47 1.16 8.67 10.07
N TYR A 48 1.58 7.49 9.63
CA TYR A 48 2.99 7.07 9.72
C TYR A 48 3.92 8.05 8.99
N ALA A 49 3.60 8.47 7.77
CA ALA A 49 4.42 9.41 7.01
C ALA A 49 4.58 10.77 7.72
N ILE A 50 3.49 11.30 8.28
CA ILE A 50 3.50 12.58 9.02
C ILE A 50 4.25 12.45 10.35
N ILE A 51 3.97 11.40 11.13
CA ILE A 51 4.61 11.21 12.44
C ILE A 51 6.11 10.97 12.25
N SER A 52 6.50 10.12 11.29
CA SER A 52 7.92 9.85 11.03
C SER A 52 8.66 11.09 10.55
N SER A 53 8.06 11.96 9.72
CA SER A 53 8.70 13.20 9.29
C SER A 53 8.88 14.18 10.45
N ILE A 54 7.87 14.34 11.31
CA ILE A 54 7.95 15.18 12.52
C ILE A 54 9.02 14.65 13.47
N VAL A 55 9.03 13.34 13.75
CA VAL A 55 10.01 12.72 14.66
C VAL A 55 11.43 12.92 14.13
N ILE A 56 11.68 12.66 12.84
CA ILE A 56 13.01 12.87 12.24
C ILE A 56 13.42 14.34 12.37
N GLN A 57 12.52 15.28 12.07
CA GLN A 57 12.81 16.72 12.18
C GLN A 57 13.13 17.14 13.62
N LEU A 58 12.35 16.70 14.60
CA LEU A 58 12.57 16.99 16.02
C LEU A 58 13.86 16.39 16.57
N MET A 59 14.34 15.27 16.03
CA MET A 59 15.60 14.66 16.44
C MET A 59 16.83 15.34 15.81
N ILE A 60 16.66 15.99 14.66
CA ILE A 60 17.74 16.71 13.95
C ILE A 60 17.84 18.17 14.41
N LEU A 61 16.73 18.83 14.75
CA LEU A 61 16.72 20.25 15.15
C LEU A 61 17.69 20.61 16.29
N PRO A 62 17.79 19.85 17.41
CA PRO A 62 18.71 20.16 18.51
C PRO A 62 20.18 20.04 18.12
N SER A 63 20.47 19.33 17.03
CA SER A 63 21.83 19.11 16.55
C SER A 63 22.29 20.29 15.69
N TYR A 64 21.38 21.01 15.02
CA TYR A 64 21.71 22.15 14.14
C TYR A 64 22.28 23.38 14.89
N ASP A 65 21.76 23.71 16.08
CA ASP A 65 22.29 24.81 16.92
C ASP A 65 23.65 24.48 17.55
N TYR A 66 24.10 23.21 17.51
CA TYR A 66 25.38 22.77 18.06
C TYR A 66 26.55 22.87 17.06
N TYR A 67 26.29 22.99 15.75
CA TYR A 67 27.33 22.94 14.70
C TYR A 67 28.05 24.25 14.40
N GLU A 68 27.73 25.34 15.09
CA GLU A 68 28.56 26.55 15.05
C GLU A 68 29.95 26.31 15.69
N TYR A 69 30.13 25.21 16.43
CA TYR A 69 31.37 24.86 17.13
C TYR A 69 31.94 23.48 16.74
N GLY A 70 32.24 23.29 15.45
CA GLY A 70 33.27 22.34 15.02
C GLY A 70 33.05 20.84 15.30
N GLY A 71 32.29 20.19 14.41
CA GLY A 71 32.65 18.87 13.89
C GLY A 71 31.95 17.63 14.44
N GLN A 72 31.41 16.86 13.48
CA GLN A 72 30.85 15.49 13.52
C GLN A 72 29.42 15.30 14.04
N ASP A 73 28.46 15.15 13.11
CA ASP A 73 27.21 14.36 13.32
C ASP A 73 26.39 14.07 12.04
N LEU A 74 27.02 14.15 10.85
CA LEU A 74 26.41 13.63 9.62
C LEU A 74 26.02 12.14 9.72
N SER A 75 26.56 11.40 10.70
CA SER A 75 26.31 9.98 10.96
C SER A 75 24.93 9.71 11.58
N GLN A 76 24.48 10.45 12.60
CA GLN A 76 23.23 10.13 13.31
C GLN A 76 21.99 10.38 12.46
N ALA A 77 21.91 11.53 11.79
CA ALA A 77 20.82 11.85 10.87
C ALA A 77 20.77 10.84 9.71
N PHE A 78 21.93 10.45 9.17
CA PHE A 78 22.03 9.42 8.14
C PHE A 78 21.56 8.04 8.62
N LEU A 79 21.90 7.64 9.85
CA LEU A 79 21.45 6.38 10.45
C LEU A 79 19.93 6.36 10.65
N LEU A 80 19.35 7.43 11.22
CA LEU A 80 17.90 7.56 11.41
C LEU A 80 17.14 7.53 10.07
N GLN A 81 17.66 8.23 9.07
CA GLN A 81 17.07 8.24 7.73
C GLN A 81 17.16 6.85 7.07
N SER A 82 18.28 6.16 7.23
CA SER A 82 18.47 4.79 6.71
C SER A 82 17.51 3.80 7.35
N ILE A 83 17.33 3.85 8.68
CA ILE A 83 16.37 3.01 9.40
C ILE A 83 14.94 3.29 8.92
N SER A 84 14.57 4.57 8.78
CA SER A 84 13.27 4.97 8.27
C SER A 84 13.01 4.42 6.86
N LEU A 85 14.01 4.47 5.97
CA LEU A 85 13.92 3.90 4.62
C LEU A 85 13.72 2.38 4.63
N LEU A 86 14.41 1.66 5.52
CA LEU A 86 14.24 0.21 5.66
C LEU A 86 12.83 -0.15 6.16
N ILE A 87 12.29 0.62 7.11
CA ILE A 87 10.90 0.43 7.58
C ILE A 87 9.91 0.69 6.43
N GLN A 88 10.09 1.79 5.69
CA GLN A 88 9.26 2.10 4.52
C GLN A 88 9.31 1.01 3.46
N LEU A 89 10.49 0.46 3.18
CA LEU A 89 10.65 -0.68 2.27
C LEU A 89 9.94 -1.93 2.81
N GLY A 90 10.04 -2.21 4.12
CA GLY A 90 9.30 -3.29 4.77
C GLY A 90 7.79 -3.15 4.63
N ILE A 91 7.26 -1.94 4.85
CA ILE A 91 5.84 -1.62 4.63
C ILE A 91 5.46 -1.80 3.16
N ALA A 92 6.27 -1.30 2.23
CA ALA A 92 6.03 -1.44 0.79
C ALA A 92 5.98 -2.91 0.37
N ILE A 93 6.93 -3.74 0.82
CA ILE A 93 6.96 -5.18 0.56
C ILE A 93 5.71 -5.85 1.16
N TYR A 94 5.36 -5.53 2.41
CA TYR A 94 4.15 -6.04 3.04
C TYR A 94 2.90 -5.72 2.22
N LEU A 95 2.75 -4.47 1.75
CA LEU A 95 1.65 -4.07 0.88
C LEU A 95 1.71 -4.75 -0.49
N GLY A 96 2.91 -4.97 -1.04
CA GLY A 96 3.11 -5.75 -2.26
C GLY A 96 2.58 -7.18 -2.11
N VAL A 97 2.87 -7.85 -0.99
CA VAL A 97 2.43 -9.23 -0.73
C VAL A 97 0.93 -9.29 -0.36
N LYS A 98 0.47 -8.43 0.54
CA LYS A 98 -0.85 -8.52 1.18
C LYS A 98 -1.89 -7.54 0.62
N GLY A 99 -1.50 -6.56 -0.19
CA GLY A 99 -2.40 -5.52 -0.69
C GLY A 99 -3.62 -6.07 -1.41
N ASN A 100 -3.44 -7.06 -2.29
CA ASN A 100 -4.60 -7.67 -2.97
C ASN A 100 -5.53 -8.38 -1.98
N SER A 101 -5.01 -9.11 -1.00
CA SER A 101 -5.85 -9.75 0.05
C SER A 101 -6.58 -8.72 0.92
N LEU A 102 -5.94 -7.59 1.24
CA LEU A 102 -6.60 -6.48 1.95
C LEU A 102 -7.74 -5.90 1.10
N ARG A 103 -7.54 -5.76 -0.21
CA ARG A 103 -8.59 -5.33 -1.15
C ARG A 103 -9.74 -6.33 -1.19
N GLU A 104 -9.48 -7.62 -1.28
CA GLU A 104 -10.51 -8.66 -1.27
C GLU A 104 -11.35 -8.61 0.01
N ALA A 105 -10.69 -8.56 1.17
CA ALA A 105 -11.38 -8.43 2.46
C ALA A 105 -12.23 -7.16 2.53
N ASN A 106 -11.75 -6.05 1.96
CA ASN A 106 -12.51 -4.80 1.89
C ASN A 106 -13.73 -4.89 0.96
N LEU A 107 -13.62 -5.58 -0.18
CA LEU A 107 -14.74 -5.82 -1.08
C LEU A 107 -15.83 -6.65 -0.38
N ILE A 108 -15.44 -7.73 0.30
CA ILE A 108 -16.37 -8.57 1.07
C ILE A 108 -17.08 -7.74 2.15
N LYS A 109 -16.34 -6.94 2.92
CA LYS A 109 -16.93 -6.02 3.92
C LYS A 109 -17.91 -5.01 3.33
N ARG A 110 -17.81 -4.71 2.04
CA ARG A 110 -18.66 -3.78 1.30
C ARG A 110 -19.81 -4.48 0.56
N GLY A 111 -20.05 -5.76 0.83
CA GLY A 111 -21.19 -6.51 0.28
C GLY A 111 -20.91 -7.17 -1.07
N TYR A 112 -19.64 -7.28 -1.50
CA TYR A 112 -19.30 -8.07 -2.67
C TYR A 112 -19.18 -9.56 -2.32
N GLU A 113 -19.62 -10.42 -3.24
CA GLU A 113 -19.47 -11.87 -3.15
C GLU A 113 -18.41 -12.36 -4.13
N CYS A 114 -17.58 -13.32 -3.70
CA CYS A 114 -16.63 -13.97 -4.60
C CYS A 114 -17.37 -15.01 -5.44
N ILE A 115 -17.51 -14.77 -6.74
CA ILE A 115 -18.29 -15.62 -7.65
C ILE A 115 -17.42 -16.65 -8.39
N GLY A 116 -16.10 -16.55 -8.28
CA GLY A 116 -15.20 -17.51 -8.89
C GLY A 116 -13.82 -16.95 -9.21
N ASN A 117 -13.09 -17.75 -9.96
CA ASN A 117 -11.69 -17.55 -10.25
C ASN A 117 -11.43 -17.73 -11.75
N ILE A 118 -10.81 -16.73 -12.39
CA ILE A 118 -10.61 -16.68 -13.84
C ILE A 118 -9.13 -16.41 -14.15
N ASN A 119 -8.58 -17.20 -15.06
CA ASN A 119 -7.27 -16.95 -15.64
C ASN A 119 -7.41 -15.99 -16.83
N ALA A 120 -6.78 -14.82 -16.72
CA ALA A 120 -6.84 -13.79 -17.76
C ALA A 120 -5.49 -13.09 -17.95
N VAL A 121 -5.35 -12.34 -19.04
CA VAL A 121 -4.13 -11.56 -19.31
C VAL A 121 -4.10 -10.28 -18.46
N ASN A 122 -5.26 -9.67 -18.21
CA ASN A 122 -5.43 -8.44 -17.46
C ASN A 122 -6.81 -8.43 -16.74
N PRO A 123 -7.07 -7.46 -15.83
CA PRO A 123 -8.33 -7.41 -15.08
C PRO A 123 -9.57 -7.26 -15.98
N ASP A 124 -9.49 -6.46 -17.05
CA ASP A 124 -10.66 -6.18 -17.91
C ASP A 124 -11.08 -7.42 -18.70
N SER A 125 -10.12 -8.20 -19.18
CA SER A 125 -10.36 -9.51 -19.78
C SER A 125 -11.02 -10.47 -18.78
N ALA A 126 -10.57 -10.48 -17.53
CA ALA A 126 -11.18 -11.31 -16.49
C ALA A 126 -12.65 -10.93 -16.23
N ILE A 127 -12.96 -9.63 -16.22
CA ILE A 127 -14.33 -9.12 -16.07
C ILE A 127 -15.18 -9.48 -17.29
N SER A 128 -14.65 -9.30 -18.51
CA SER A 128 -15.33 -9.69 -19.75
C SER A 128 -15.69 -11.18 -19.76
N ASP A 129 -14.76 -12.04 -19.35
CA ASP A 129 -14.99 -13.49 -19.34
C ASP A 129 -15.97 -13.90 -18.22
N ALA A 130 -15.97 -13.18 -17.09
CA ALA A 130 -16.98 -13.38 -16.04
C ALA A 130 -18.40 -12.99 -16.47
N LEU A 131 -18.55 -12.07 -17.42
CA LEU A 131 -19.85 -11.61 -17.93
C LEU A 131 -20.45 -12.51 -19.01
N LYS A 132 -19.61 -13.35 -19.66
CA LYS A 132 -20.04 -14.27 -20.73
C LYS A 132 -20.55 -15.61 -20.21
N ASN A 133 -20.22 -15.95 -18.97
CA ASN A 133 -20.63 -17.17 -18.28
C ASN A 133 -21.79 -16.88 -17.33
#